data_AF-A0A256ZCK2-F1
#
_entry.id   AF-A0A256ZCK2-F1
#
_cell.length_a   1.000
_cell.length_b   1.000
_cell.length_c   1.000
_cell.angle_alpha   90.00
_cell.angle_beta   90.00
_cell.angle_gamma   90.00
#
_symmetry.space_group_name_H-M   'P 1'
#
loop_
_entity.id
_entity.type
_entity.pdbx_description
1 polymer ?
#
loop_
_entity_poly.entity_id
_entity_poly.type
_entity_poly.pdbx_seq_one_letter_code
_entity_poly.pdbx_strand_id
1 'polypeptide(L)' 'MIPVRCFTCGKLIGDKWEEFAKRVKAGEDAGKVLDDLGVKRYCCRRMLLSHVEIIDEIVRFYEKGTMEKEDVM' A
#
# COMPACT_ATOMS: atom_id res chain seq x y z
N MET A 1 4.26 -0.69 -1.10
CA MET A 1 4.19 -0.16 -2.49
C MET A 1 2.86 -0.48 -3.14
N ILE A 2 2.08 0.52 -3.58
CA ILE A 2 0.73 0.39 -4.17
C ILE A 2 0.74 0.75 -5.68
N PRO A 3 -0.22 0.27 -6.51
CA PRO A 3 -0.38 0.76 -7.88
C PRO A 3 -0.58 2.28 -7.93
N VAL A 4 0.16 2.96 -8.79
CA VAL A 4 0.06 4.42 -8.99
C VAL A 4 -1.35 4.83 -9.44
N ARG A 5 -1.96 4.02 -10.33
CA ARG A 5 -3.31 4.21 -10.87
C ARG A 5 -4.14 2.95 -10.69
N CYS A 6 -5.46 3.11 -10.66
CA CYS A 6 -6.39 1.99 -10.66
C CYS A 6 -6.34 1.20 -11.96
N PHE A 7 -6.31 -0.13 -11.87
CA PHE A 7 -6.32 -1.02 -13.04
C PHE A 7 -7.59 -0.93 -13.89
N THR A 8 -8.73 -0.54 -13.31
CA THR A 8 -9.99 -0.43 -14.06
C THR A 8 -10.27 1.00 -14.51
N CYS A 9 -10.24 1.95 -13.57
CA CYS A 9 -10.68 3.33 -13.83
C CYS A 9 -9.55 4.25 -14.32
N GLY A 10 -8.29 3.84 -14.21
CA GLY A 10 -7.12 4.67 -14.53
C GLY A 10 -6.92 5.89 -13.61
N LYS A 11 -7.80 6.12 -12.62
CA LYS A 11 -7.70 7.23 -11.68
C LYS A 11 -6.45 7.08 -10.80
N LEU A 12 -5.83 8.19 -10.44
CA LEU A 12 -4.72 8.24 -9.48
C LEU A 12 -5.19 7.74 -8.11
N ILE A 13 -4.42 6.81 -7.53
CA ILE A 13 -4.67 6.20 -6.21
C ILE A 13 -3.43 6.23 -5.33
N GLY A 14 -2.23 6.15 -5.92
CA GLY A 14 -0.99 6.02 -5.16
C GLY A 14 -0.72 7.17 -4.19
N ASP A 15 -1.25 8.36 -4.46
CA ASP A 15 -1.18 9.54 -3.59
C ASP A 15 -1.96 9.39 -2.28
N LYS A 16 -2.98 8.51 -2.25
CA LYS A 16 -3.94 8.41 -1.13
C LYS A 16 -3.65 7.27 -0.16
N TRP A 17 -2.74 6.36 -0.51
CA TRP A 17 -2.47 5.17 0.27
C TRP A 17 -1.95 5.48 1.67
N GLU A 18 -0.94 6.35 1.78
CA GLU A 18 -0.33 6.63 3.08
C GLU A 18 -1.32 7.20 4.09
N GLU A 19 -2.18 8.12 3.64
CA GLU A 19 -3.19 8.73 4.50
C GLU A 19 -4.29 7.73 4.88
N PHE A 20 -4.74 6.90 3.92
CA PHE A 20 -5.66 5.80 4.19
C PHE A 20 -5.09 4.82 5.22
N ALA A 21 -3.85 4.36 5.03
CA ALA A 21 -3.20 3.40 5.92
C ALA A 21 -3.01 3.98 7.34
N LYS A 22 -2.61 5.26 7.47
CA LYS A 22 -2.46 5.93 8.77
C LYS A 22 -3.79 6.00 9.53
N ARG A 23 -4.88 6.42 8.87
CA ARG A 23 -6.20 6.56 9.50
C ARG A 23 -6.83 5.21 9.87
N VAL A 24 -6.72 4.22 8.98
CA VAL A 24 -7.19 2.85 9.27
C VAL A 24 -6.39 2.23 10.41
N LYS A 25 -5.07 2.46 10.47
CA LYS A 25 -4.23 2.01 11.60
C LYS A 25 -4.56 2.73 12.91
N ALA A 26 -5.07 3.96 12.84
CA ALA A 26 -5.58 4.69 14.00
C ALA A 26 -6.95 4.18 14.50
N GLY A 27 -7.58 3.25 13.79
CA GLY A 27 -8.86 2.65 14.16
C GLY A 27 -10.09 3.31 13.54
N GLU A 28 -9.91 4.21 12.55
CA GLU A 28 -11.04 4.76 11.79
C GLU A 28 -11.66 3.71 10.84
N ASP A 29 -12.96 3.84 10.60
CA ASP A 29 -13.68 2.97 9.66
C ASP A 29 -13.18 3.21 8.21
N ALA A 30 -12.73 2.13 7.56
CA ALA A 30 -12.17 2.20 6.22
C ALA A 30 -13.16 2.77 5.19
N GLY A 31 -14.47 2.53 5.36
CA GLY A 31 -15.51 3.08 4.48
C GLY A 31 -15.55 4.60 4.52
N LYS A 32 -15.63 5.16 5.73
CA LYS A 32 -15.63 6.62 5.96
C LYS A 32 -14.36 7.28 5.46
N VAL A 33 -13.20 6.68 5.72
CA VAL A 33 -11.91 7.21 5.24
C VAL A 33 -11.87 7.26 3.70
N LEU A 34 -12.39 6.25 3.01
CA LEU A 34 -12.46 6.24 1.55
C LEU A 34 -13.40 7.31 0.98
N ASP A 35 -14.49 7.60 1.70
CA ASP A 35 -15.43 8.66 1.36
C ASP A 35 -14.78 10.04 1.50
N ASP A 36 -14.10 10.28 2.62
CA ASP A 36 -13.37 11.53 2.90
C ASP A 36 -12.25 11.77 1.89
N LEU A 37 -11.53 10.72 1.50
CA LEU A 37 -10.49 10.79 0.45
C LEU A 37 -11.06 10.96 -0.96
N GLY A 38 -12.38 11.02 -1.13
CA GLY A 38 -13.05 11.24 -2.41
C GLY A 38 -12.95 10.05 -3.39
N VAL A 39 -12.76 8.84 -2.88
CA VAL A 39 -12.67 7.61 -3.69
C VAL A 39 -14.09 7.05 -3.88
N LYS A 40 -14.87 7.61 -4.80
CA LYS A 40 -16.30 7.23 -4.96
C LYS A 40 -16.52 5.86 -5.64
N ARG A 41 -15.74 5.50 -6.66
CA ARG A 41 -15.98 4.28 -7.45
C ARG A 41 -15.43 3.04 -6.74
N TYR A 42 -16.23 1.97 -6.70
CA TYR A 42 -15.86 0.68 -6.10
C TYR A 42 -14.56 0.10 -6.68
N CYS A 43 -14.32 0.24 -8.00
CA CYS A 43 -13.12 -0.26 -8.66
C CYS A 43 -11.84 0.39 -8.12
N CYS A 44 -11.92 1.69 -7.80
CA CYS A 44 -10.81 2.43 -7.25
C CYS A 44 -10.68 2.13 -5.72
N ARG A 45 -11.79 1.89 -4.99
CA ARG A 45 -11.78 1.47 -3.56
C ARG A 45 -11.13 0.12 -3.33
N ARG A 46 -11.44 -0.87 -4.18
CA ARG A 46 -10.85 -2.22 -4.15
C ARG A 46 -9.33 -2.18 -4.09
N MET A 47 -8.71 -1.24 -4.81
CA MET A 47 -7.26 -1.13 -4.86
C MET A 47 -6.64 -0.77 -3.51
N LEU A 48 -7.35 0.01 -2.67
CA LEU A 48 -6.89 0.39 -1.33
C LEU A 48 -7.27 -0.69 -0.30
N LEU A 49 -8.49 -1.23 -0.37
CA LEU A 49 -8.98 -2.22 0.60
C LEU A 49 -8.24 -3.55 0.56
N SER A 50 -7.82 -4.00 -0.62
CA SER A 50 -7.16 -5.30 -0.83
C SER A 50 -5.65 -5.19 -0.98
N HIS A 51 -5.06 -4.03 -0.70
CA HIS A 51 -3.62 -3.83 -0.82
C HIS A 51 -2.89 -4.46 0.37
N VAL A 52 -1.81 -5.18 0.08
CA VAL A 52 -0.92 -5.79 1.08
C VAL A 52 0.51 -5.36 0.76
N GLU A 53 1.21 -4.82 1.75
CA GLU A 53 2.59 -4.35 1.62
C GLU A 53 3.59 -5.46 1.93
N ILE A 54 3.96 -6.21 0.90
CA ILE A 54 4.93 -7.33 1.00
C ILE A 54 6.38 -6.81 0.82
N ILE A 55 6.55 -5.58 0.34
CA ILE A 55 7.86 -5.01 -0.01
C ILE A 55 8.82 -4.99 1.20
N ASP A 56 8.30 -4.72 2.40
CA ASP A 56 9.11 -4.62 3.62
C ASP A 56 9.71 -5.97 4.03
N GLU A 57 8.97 -7.06 3.79
CA GLU A 57 9.46 -8.42 4.05
C GLU A 57 10.56 -8.81 3.06
N ILE A 58 10.38 -8.44 1.79
CA ILE A 58 11.33 -8.72 0.72
C ILE A 58 12.65 -7.95 0.93
N VAL A 59 12.58 -6.66 1.29
CA VAL A 59 13.77 -5.84 1.54
C VAL A 59 14.64 -6.47 2.65
N ARG A 60 14.02 -6.89 3.76
CA ARG A 60 14.73 -7.56 4.87
C ARG A 60 15.40 -8.87 4.45
N PHE A 61 14.84 -9.58 3.47
CA PHE A 61 15.44 -10.80 2.95
C PHE A 61 16.71 -10.50 2.15
N TYR A 62 16.66 -9.48 1.27
CA TYR A 62 17.83 -9.08 0.49
C TYR A 62 18.94 -8.51 1.36
N GLU A 63 18.62 -7.69 2.38
CA GLU A 63 19.60 -7.16 3.34
C GLU A 63 20.39 -8.29 4.01
N LYS A 64 19.70 -9.34 4.48
CA LYS A 64 20.34 -10.53 5.07
C LYS A 64 21.22 -11.29 4.06
N GLY A 65 20.73 -11.48 2.84
CA GLY A 65 21.50 -12.15 1.78
C GLY A 65 22.73 -11.38 1.33
N THR A 66 22.75 -10.05 1.49
CA THR A 66 23.98 -9.24 1.34
C THR A 66 24.93 -9.39 2.53
N MET A 67 24.43 -9.43 3.77
CA MET A 67 25.30 -9.63 4.95
C MET A 67 25.97 -11.01 4.94
N GLU A 68 25.24 -12.08 4.61
CA GLU A 68 25.83 -13.43 4.47
C GLU A 68 26.89 -13.52 3.36
N LYS A 69 26.83 -12.66 2.34
CA LYS A 69 27.85 -12.59 1.28
C LYS A 69 29.07 -11.79 1.70
N GLU A 70 28.92 -10.77 2.54
CA GLU A 70 30.04 -10.00 3.10
C GLU A 70 30.79 -10.77 4.19
N ASP A 71 30.11 -11.60 4.99
CA ASP A 71 30.75 -12.43 6.04
C ASP A 71 31.54 -13.64 5.49
N VAL A 72 31.39 -13.98 4.20
CA VAL A 72 32.03 -15.14 3.54
C VAL A 72 33.12 -14.72 2.54
N MET A 73 33.35 -13.42 2.34
CA MET A 73 34.45 -12.86 1.53
C MET A 73 35.59 -12.35 2.42
#